data_AF-A0A7K2YL39-F1
#
_entry.id   AF-A0A7K2YL39-F1
#
_cell.length_a   1.000
_cell.length_b   1.000
_cell.length_c   1.000
_cell.angle_alpha   90.00
_cell.angle_beta   90.00
_cell.angle_gamma   90.00
#
_symmetry.space_group_name_H-M   'P 1'
#
loop_
_entity.id
_entity.type
_entity.pdbx_description
1 polymer ?
#
loop_
_entity_poly.entity_id
_entity_poly.type
_entity_poly.pdbx_seq_one_letter_code
_entity_poly.pdbx_strand_id
1 'polypeptide(L)'
;MLDNTNLRDLIRRWRATPESTAALFGEASDAIRATAATKERVLYPAVREADPSRAGLVDSVIAQNRRIEGFLSVAERLGPHGIGFQDEAQEAAAATDGLLVHERRDILPALDRLSPEERERLDDDYRTAWVDVSTKLAATRATRDPRGNTGTPGTADASH
;
A
#
# COMPACT_ATOMS: atom_id res chain seq x y z
N MET A 1 -6.49 6.27 -11.98
CA MET A 1 -6.34 5.25 -10.93
C MET A 1 -5.04 4.46 -11.11
N LEU A 2 -4.71 3.97 -12.32
CA LEU A 2 -3.39 3.38 -12.62
C LEU A 2 -2.21 4.35 -12.45
N ASP A 3 -2.48 5.65 -12.39
CA ASP A 3 -1.50 6.74 -12.23
C ASP A 3 -0.97 6.90 -10.81
N ASN A 4 -1.58 6.25 -9.81
CA ASN A 4 -1.17 6.24 -8.41
C ASN A 4 -1.02 7.64 -7.77
N THR A 5 -1.68 8.66 -8.32
CA THR A 5 -1.55 10.06 -7.88
C THR A 5 -1.96 10.23 -6.41
N ASN A 6 -3.08 9.62 -6.01
CA ASN A 6 -3.55 9.66 -4.62
C ASN A 6 -2.57 8.97 -3.65
N LEU A 7 -1.98 7.85 -4.06
CA LEU A 7 -1.00 7.14 -3.25
C LEU A 7 0.28 7.96 -3.08
N ARG A 8 0.77 8.61 -4.15
CA ARG A 8 1.94 9.50 -4.07
C ARG A 8 1.70 10.68 -3.13
N ASP A 9 0.52 11.30 -3.20
CA ASP A 9 0.19 12.40 -2.29
C ASP A 9 0.09 11.92 -0.83
N LEU A 10 -0.51 10.75 -0.60
CA LEU A 10 -0.54 10.12 0.73
C LEU A 10 0.87 9.85 1.25
N ILE A 11 1.76 9.25 0.46
CA ILE A 11 3.16 9.00 0.85
C ILE A 11 3.88 10.30 1.17
N ARG A 12 3.67 11.36 0.36
CA ARG A 12 4.24 12.69 0.61
C ARG A 12 3.78 13.28 1.93
N ARG A 13 2.47 13.20 2.24
CA ARG A 13 1.91 13.67 3.51
C ARG A 13 2.37 12.82 4.69
N TRP A 14 2.43 11.51 4.51
CA TRP A 14 2.88 10.54 5.52
C TRP A 14 4.30 10.85 5.98
N ARG A 15 5.25 11.03 5.05
CA ARG A 15 6.66 11.28 5.37
C ARG A 15 7.01 12.71 5.78
N ALA A 16 6.05 13.63 5.84
CA ALA A 16 6.32 15.06 6.00
C ALA A 16 6.98 15.40 7.34
N THR A 17 6.57 14.72 8.41
CA THR A 17 7.04 14.92 9.79
C THR A 17 7.01 13.58 10.54
N PRO A 18 7.74 13.45 11.67
CA PRO A 18 7.59 12.28 12.55
C PRO A 18 6.15 12.07 13.02
N GLU A 19 5.46 13.14 13.39
CA GLU A 19 4.07 13.11 13.85
C GLU A 19 3.12 12.60 12.76
N SER A 20 3.28 13.10 11.53
CA SER A 20 2.50 12.60 10.38
C SER A 20 2.85 11.15 10.04
N THR A 21 4.10 10.73 10.26
CA THR A 21 4.55 9.35 9.99
C THR A 21 3.80 8.37 10.91
N ALA A 22 3.71 8.70 12.19
CA ALA A 22 2.95 7.91 13.16
C ALA A 22 1.43 7.99 12.89
N ALA A 23 0.90 9.19 12.68
CA ALA A 23 -0.55 9.40 12.53
C ALA A 23 -1.13 8.75 11.26
N LEU A 24 -0.40 8.78 10.15
CA LEU A 24 -0.88 8.27 8.86
C LEU A 24 -0.41 6.84 8.56
N PHE A 25 0.36 6.21 9.45
CA PHE A 25 0.94 4.88 9.20
C PHE A 25 -0.10 3.84 8.77
N GLY A 26 -1.19 3.72 9.52
CA GLY A 26 -2.23 2.73 9.20
C GLY A 26 -2.85 2.97 7.82
N GLU A 27 -3.19 4.22 7.49
CA GLU A 27 -3.76 4.58 6.19
C GLU A 27 -2.76 4.33 5.05
N ALA A 28 -1.51 4.77 5.21
CA ALA A 28 -0.46 4.59 4.21
C ALA A 28 -0.12 3.12 4.00
N SER A 29 0.05 2.35 5.07
CA SER A 29 0.34 0.92 5.02
C SER A 29 -0.77 0.15 4.30
N ASP A 30 -2.03 0.39 4.66
CA ASP A 30 -3.18 -0.25 4.02
C ASP A 30 -3.27 0.13 2.54
N ALA A 31 -3.06 1.41 2.18
CA ALA A 31 -3.10 1.87 0.80
C ALA A 31 -1.97 1.27 -0.06
N ILE A 32 -0.76 1.14 0.49
CA ILE A 32 0.39 0.53 -0.20
C ILE A 32 0.11 -0.97 -0.44
N ARG A 33 -0.31 -1.69 0.60
CA ARG A 33 -0.68 -3.12 0.52
C ARG A 33 -1.79 -3.37 -0.47
N ALA A 34 -2.85 -2.56 -0.43
CA ALA A 34 -3.96 -2.67 -1.37
C ALA A 34 -3.47 -2.46 -2.80
N THR A 35 -2.68 -1.42 -3.03
CA THR A 35 -2.14 -1.10 -4.35
C THR A 35 -1.26 -2.22 -4.89
N ALA A 36 -0.32 -2.73 -4.09
CA ALA A 36 0.56 -3.82 -4.50
C ALA A 36 -0.23 -5.08 -4.86
N ALA A 37 -1.15 -5.52 -3.99
CA ALA A 37 -1.97 -6.70 -4.23
C ALA A 37 -2.90 -6.55 -5.45
N THR A 38 -3.47 -5.36 -5.68
CA THR A 38 -4.27 -5.09 -6.89
C THR A 38 -3.41 -5.16 -8.15
N LYS A 39 -2.21 -4.56 -8.13
CA LYS A 39 -1.29 -4.61 -9.27
C LYS A 39 -0.85 -6.03 -9.59
N GLU A 40 -0.51 -6.82 -8.58
CA GLU A 40 -0.13 -8.23 -8.74
C GLU A 40 -1.26 -9.07 -9.32
N ARG A 41 -2.51 -8.77 -8.94
CA ARG A 41 -3.69 -9.49 -9.43
C ARG A 41 -4.11 -9.10 -10.84
N VAL A 42 -3.96 -7.83 -11.22
CA VAL A 42 -4.59 -7.28 -12.44
C VAL A 42 -3.56 -6.67 -13.39
N LEU A 43 -2.79 -5.68 -12.91
CA LEU A 43 -1.89 -4.89 -13.76
C LEU A 43 -0.73 -5.72 -14.33
N TYR A 44 -0.03 -6.44 -13.48
CA TYR A 44 1.19 -7.17 -13.86
C TYR A 44 0.91 -8.33 -14.83
N PRO A 45 -0.17 -9.13 -14.67
CA PRO A 45 -0.60 -10.06 -15.71
C PRO A 45 -0.81 -9.38 -17.07
N ALA A 46 -1.56 -8.26 -17.11
CA ALA A 46 -1.81 -7.52 -18.34
C ALA A 46 -0.53 -6.97 -18.98
N VAL A 47 0.43 -6.50 -18.17
CA VAL A 47 1.75 -6.08 -18.66
C VAL A 47 2.50 -7.25 -19.31
N ARG A 48 2.49 -8.43 -18.71
CA ARG A 48 3.17 -9.61 -19.26
C ARG A 48 2.53 -10.07 -20.58
N GLU A 49 1.21 -9.96 -20.69
CA GLU A 49 0.47 -10.27 -21.92
C GLU A 49 0.76 -9.25 -23.03
N ALA A 50 0.72 -7.96 -22.70
CA ALA A 50 0.96 -6.87 -23.65
C ALA A 50 2.44 -6.77 -24.11
N ASP A 51 3.39 -7.04 -23.21
CA ASP A 51 4.82 -7.01 -23.48
C ASP A 51 5.58 -8.13 -22.74
N PRO A 52 5.67 -9.33 -23.33
CA PRO A 52 6.38 -10.46 -22.71
C PRO A 52 7.85 -10.17 -22.39
N SER A 53 8.49 -9.25 -23.11
CA SER A 53 9.89 -8.89 -22.87
C SER A 53 10.13 -8.21 -21.50
N ARG A 54 9.07 -7.68 -20.89
CA ARG A 54 9.12 -7.03 -19.57
C ARG A 54 8.84 -7.97 -18.41
N ALA A 55 8.66 -9.27 -18.64
CA ALA A 55 8.37 -10.23 -17.57
C ALA A 55 9.39 -10.17 -16.41
N GLY A 56 10.68 -10.05 -16.71
CA GLY A 56 11.72 -9.91 -15.68
C GLY A 56 11.65 -8.59 -14.89
N LEU A 57 11.18 -7.50 -15.50
CA LEU A 57 10.95 -6.23 -14.80
C LEU A 57 9.75 -6.34 -13.87
N VAL A 58 8.69 -7.02 -14.31
CA VAL A 58 7.53 -7.32 -13.46
C VAL A 58 7.95 -8.16 -12.25
N ASP A 59 8.78 -9.18 -12.44
CA ASP A 59 9.28 -10.01 -11.33
C ASP A 59 10.11 -9.19 -10.34
N SER A 60 10.96 -8.29 -10.85
CA SER A 60 11.74 -7.34 -10.02
C SER A 60 10.83 -6.42 -9.20
N VAL A 61 9.76 -5.90 -9.81
CA VAL A 61 8.78 -5.05 -9.13
C VAL A 61 8.03 -5.82 -8.03
N ILE A 62 7.61 -7.06 -8.30
CA ILE A 62 6.97 -7.93 -7.29
C ILE A 62 7.93 -8.19 -6.12
N ALA A 63 9.21 -8.42 -6.40
CA ALA A 63 10.22 -8.58 -5.35
C ALA A 63 10.38 -7.30 -4.50
N GLN A 64 10.31 -6.12 -5.12
CA GLN A 64 10.32 -4.84 -4.42
C GLN A 64 9.08 -4.63 -3.54
N ASN A 65 7.87 -4.98 -4.02
CA ASN A 65 6.64 -4.98 -3.20
C ASN A 65 6.80 -5.82 -1.94
N ARG A 66 7.36 -7.03 -2.06
CA ARG A 66 7.62 -7.90 -0.91
C ARG A 66 8.60 -7.29 0.09
N ARG A 67 9.60 -6.54 -0.40
CA ARG A 67 10.54 -5.82 0.48
C ARG A 67 9.86 -4.67 1.22
N ILE A 68 9.02 -3.90 0.53
CA ILE A 68 8.21 -2.83 1.12
C ILE A 68 7.30 -3.41 2.21
N GLU A 69 6.64 -4.55 1.93
CA GLU A 69 5.81 -5.25 2.91
C GLU A 69 6.60 -5.68 4.16
N GLY A 70 7.87 -6.04 3.99
CA GLY A 70 8.80 -6.31 5.09
C GLY A 70 8.95 -5.11 6.02
N PHE A 71 9.28 -3.93 5.47
CA PHE A 71 9.41 -2.69 6.25
C PHE A 71 8.10 -2.32 6.95
N LEU A 72 6.97 -2.39 6.25
CA LEU A 72 5.64 -2.11 6.83
C LEU A 72 5.30 -3.07 7.98
N SER A 73 5.61 -4.36 7.84
CA SER A 73 5.36 -5.36 8.88
C SER A 73 6.24 -5.14 10.12
N VAL A 74 7.50 -4.71 9.94
CA VAL A 74 8.39 -4.38 11.06
C VAL A 74 7.88 -3.13 11.77
N ALA A 75 7.57 -2.05 11.03
CA ALA A 75 7.01 -0.83 11.59
C ALA A 75 5.70 -1.10 12.35
N GLU A 76 4.79 -1.90 11.80
CA GLU A 76 3.52 -2.28 12.43
C GLU A 76 3.75 -3.00 13.77
N ARG A 77 4.75 -3.90 13.83
CA ARG A 77 5.11 -4.63 15.06
C ARG A 77 5.75 -3.73 16.12
N LEU A 78 6.57 -2.76 15.71
CA LEU A 78 7.19 -1.79 16.62
C LEU A 78 6.16 -0.82 17.20
N GLY A 79 5.16 -0.47 16.39
CA GLY A 79 4.14 0.53 16.74
C GLY A 79 4.68 1.97 16.73
N PRO A 80 3.80 2.99 16.75
CA PRO A 80 4.17 4.39 16.54
C PRO A 80 5.12 5.00 17.58
N HIS A 81 5.28 4.35 18.73
CA HIS A 81 6.20 4.75 19.80
C HIS A 81 7.40 3.81 19.96
N GLY A 82 7.50 2.78 19.11
CA GLY A 82 8.60 1.82 19.15
C GLY A 82 9.89 2.41 18.60
N ILE A 83 11.02 2.06 19.23
CA ILE A 83 12.34 2.41 18.73
C ILE A 83 12.53 1.79 17.34
N GLY A 84 12.87 2.61 16.34
CA GLY A 84 13.05 2.18 14.95
C GLY A 84 11.78 2.20 14.09
N PHE A 85 10.60 2.50 14.66
CA PHE A 85 9.36 2.63 13.88
C PHE A 85 9.50 3.67 12.76
N GLN A 86 10.05 4.83 13.11
CA GLN A 86 10.21 5.94 12.17
C GLN A 86 11.10 5.55 11.00
N ASP A 87 12.20 4.86 11.26
CA ASP A 87 13.17 4.45 10.24
C ASP A 87 12.53 3.45 9.26
N GLU A 88 11.85 2.43 9.79
CA GLU A 88 11.16 1.40 8.99
C GLU A 88 10.01 2.00 8.16
N ALA A 89 9.23 2.91 8.75
CA ALA A 89 8.18 3.63 8.04
C ALA A 89 8.74 4.51 6.90
N GLN A 90 9.86 5.19 7.13
CA GLN A 90 10.51 6.03 6.12
C GLN A 90 11.16 5.21 5.01
N GLU A 91 11.77 4.07 5.33
CA GLU A 91 12.30 3.12 4.34
C GLU A 91 11.17 2.55 3.46
N ALA A 92 10.03 2.18 4.05
CA ALA A 92 8.84 1.77 3.30
C ALA A 92 8.34 2.90 2.36
N ALA A 93 8.25 4.14 2.86
CA ALA A 93 7.83 5.29 2.08
C ALA A 93 8.78 5.58 0.91
N ALA A 94 10.09 5.59 1.16
CA ALA A 94 11.11 5.84 0.14
C ALA A 94 11.15 4.74 -0.92
N ALA A 95 11.10 3.47 -0.49
CA ALA A 95 11.05 2.33 -1.40
C ALA A 95 9.78 2.35 -2.26
N THR A 96 8.63 2.72 -1.70
CA THR A 96 7.38 2.84 -2.46
C THR A 96 7.46 3.96 -3.50
N ASP A 97 7.97 5.14 -3.14
CA ASP A 97 8.11 6.24 -4.09
C ASP A 97 9.05 5.87 -5.25
N GLY A 98 10.19 5.25 -4.94
CA GLY A 98 11.13 4.71 -5.94
C GLY A 98 10.49 3.68 -6.86
N LEU A 99 9.70 2.76 -6.31
CA LEU A 99 8.96 1.77 -7.08
C LEU A 99 7.95 2.43 -8.03
N LEU A 100 7.16 3.41 -7.56
CA LEU A 100 6.18 4.09 -8.39
C LEU A 100 6.84 4.85 -9.56
N VAL A 101 8.05 5.39 -9.36
CA VAL A 101 8.84 6.00 -10.44
C VAL A 101 9.30 4.94 -11.43
N HIS A 102 9.84 3.81 -10.95
CA HIS A 102 10.27 2.69 -11.79
C HIS A 102 9.11 2.14 -12.63
N GLU A 103 7.95 1.90 -12.03
CA GLU A 103 6.77 1.42 -12.75
C GLU A 103 6.32 2.38 -13.85
N ARG A 104 6.28 3.69 -13.57
CA ARG A 104 5.89 4.70 -14.56
C ARG A 104 6.83 4.70 -15.77
N ARG A 105 8.13 4.49 -15.54
CA ARG A 105 9.15 4.50 -16.60
C ARG A 105 9.20 3.17 -17.36
N ASP A 106 9.14 2.05 -16.65
CA ASP A 106 9.59 0.75 -17.15
C ASP A 106 8.49 -0.31 -17.20
N ILE A 107 7.34 -0.11 -16.57
CA ILE A 107 6.23 -1.08 -16.56
C ILE A 107 5.03 -0.55 -17.35
N LEU A 108 4.54 0.64 -17.00
CA LEU A 108 3.32 1.21 -17.59
C LEU A 108 3.37 1.40 -19.12
N PRO A 109 4.52 1.71 -19.76
CA PRO A 109 4.57 1.82 -21.22
C PRO A 109 4.28 0.51 -21.97
N ALA A 110 4.29 -0.65 -21.30
CA ALA A 110 3.83 -1.90 -21.91
C ALA A 110 2.39 -1.80 -22.41
N LEU A 111 1.59 -1.03 -21.67
CA LEU A 111 0.16 -0.91 -21.88
C LEU A 111 -0.21 0.03 -23.03
N ASP A 112 0.76 0.77 -23.59
CA ASP A 112 0.57 1.56 -24.82
C ASP A 112 0.31 0.67 -26.04
N ARG A 113 0.53 -0.65 -25.91
CA ARG A 113 0.18 -1.65 -26.92
C ARG A 113 -1.26 -2.15 -26.85
N LEU A 114 -1.98 -1.82 -25.78
CA LEU A 114 -3.39 -2.19 -25.65
C LEU A 114 -4.24 -1.25 -26.50
N SER A 115 -5.33 -1.79 -27.07
CA SER A 115 -6.39 -0.98 -27.64
C SER A 115 -7.08 -0.12 -26.55
N PRO A 116 -7.77 0.97 -26.93
CA PRO A 116 -8.55 1.77 -25.98
C PRO A 116 -9.56 0.93 -25.19
N GLU A 117 -10.22 -0.04 -25.82
CA GLU A 117 -11.22 -0.90 -25.18
C GLU A 117 -10.58 -1.92 -24.21
N GLU A 118 -9.39 -2.45 -24.52
CA GLU A 118 -8.61 -3.26 -23.58
C GLU A 118 -8.14 -2.43 -22.40
N ARG A 119 -7.74 -1.17 -22.65
CA ARG A 119 -7.31 -0.26 -21.61
C ARG A 119 -8.44 0.10 -20.65
N GLU A 120 -9.63 0.41 -21.18
CA GLU A 120 -10.82 0.70 -20.38
C GLU A 120 -11.23 -0.49 -19.51
N ARG A 121 -11.26 -1.70 -20.10
CA ARG A 121 -11.51 -2.94 -19.34
C ARG A 121 -10.50 -3.16 -18.23
N LEU A 122 -9.22 -2.94 -18.51
CA LEU A 122 -8.16 -3.06 -17.48
C LEU A 122 -8.35 -2.06 -16.34
N ASP A 123 -8.73 -0.81 -16.66
CA ASP A 123 -9.01 0.22 -15.66
C ASP A 123 -10.23 -0.16 -14.78
N ASP A 124 -11.26 -0.77 -15.36
CA ASP A 124 -12.45 -1.24 -14.63
C ASP A 124 -12.15 -2.46 -13.74
N ASP A 125 -11.41 -3.44 -14.26
CA ASP A 125 -10.95 -4.61 -13.51
C ASP A 125 -10.07 -4.20 -12.33
N TYR A 126 -9.17 -3.24 -12.56
CA TYR A 126 -8.32 -2.70 -11.50
C TYR A 126 -9.16 -2.04 -10.40
N ARG A 127 -10.24 -1.31 -10.78
CA ARG A 127 -11.08 -0.58 -9.82
C ARG A 127 -11.83 -1.55 -8.93
N THR A 128 -12.42 -2.55 -9.55
CA THR A 128 -13.15 -3.61 -8.88
C THR A 128 -12.23 -4.40 -7.94
N ALA A 129 -11.05 -4.78 -8.42
CA ALA A 129 -10.06 -5.48 -7.62
C ALA A 129 -9.53 -4.62 -6.45
N TRP A 130 -9.35 -3.32 -6.64
CA TRP A 130 -8.92 -2.42 -5.57
C TRP A 130 -9.96 -2.34 -4.44
N VAL A 131 -11.25 -2.23 -4.77
CA VAL A 131 -12.33 -2.23 -3.77
C VAL A 131 -12.38 -3.57 -3.02
N ASP A 132 -12.31 -4.70 -3.72
CA ASP A 132 -12.31 -6.04 -3.10
C ASP A 132 -11.11 -6.22 -2.14
N VAL A 133 -9.90 -5.89 -2.61
CA VAL A 133 -8.67 -6.00 -1.80
C VAL A 133 -8.72 -5.06 -0.59
N SER A 134 -9.09 -3.80 -0.78
CA SER A 134 -9.15 -2.82 0.31
C SER A 134 -10.19 -3.22 1.37
N THR A 135 -11.33 -3.77 0.94
CA THR A 135 -12.36 -4.28 1.86
C THR A 135 -11.84 -5.46 2.68
N LYS A 136 -11.11 -6.40 2.06
CA LYS A 136 -10.51 -7.55 2.75
C LYS A 136 -9.45 -7.12 3.76
N LEU A 137 -8.62 -6.13 3.42
CA LEU A 137 -7.60 -5.59 4.34
C LEU A 137 -8.26 -4.91 5.54
N ALA A 138 -9.29 -4.09 5.32
CA ALA A 138 -10.05 -3.44 6.39
C ALA A 138 -10.71 -4.48 7.33
N ALA A 139 -11.29 -5.55 6.79
CA ALA A 139 -11.87 -6.64 7.59
C ALA A 139 -10.81 -7.41 8.39
N THR A 140 -9.63 -7.65 7.80
CA THR A 140 -8.51 -8.32 8.49
C THR A 140 -8.01 -7.47 9.66
N ARG A 141 -7.93 -6.15 9.47
CA ARG A 141 -7.55 -5.22 10.53
C ARG A 141 -8.57 -5.19 11.68
N ALA A 142 -9.86 -5.14 11.35
CA ALA A 142 -10.93 -5.15 12.35
C ALA A 142 -10.94 -6.43 13.20
N THR A 143 -10.49 -7.56 12.67
CA THR A 143 -10.38 -8.83 13.41
C THR A 143 -9.07 -8.96 14.21
N ARG A 144 -7.99 -8.28 13.79
CA ARG A 144 -6.71 -8.24 14.51
C ARG A 144 -6.73 -7.36 15.75
N ASP A 145 -7.65 -6.39 15.80
CA ASP A 145 -7.79 -5.45 16.92
C ASP A 145 -9.14 -5.65 17.66
N PRO A 146 -9.30 -6.68 18.51
CA PRO A 146 -10.50 -6.86 19.32
C PRO A 146 -10.59 -5.88 20.50
N ARG A 147 -9.65 -4.93 20.66
CA ARG A 147 -9.57 -4.00 21.80
C ARG A 147 -9.63 -2.53 21.40
N GLY A 148 -10.44 -2.21 20.38
CA GLY A 148 -10.92 -0.85 20.16
C GLY A 148 -11.76 -0.35 21.34
N ASN A 149 -11.10 0.21 22.35
CA ASN A 149 -11.54 1.34 23.17
C ASN A 149 -13.07 1.53 23.34
N THR A 150 -13.73 0.68 24.12
CA THR A 150 -14.87 1.11 24.93
C THR A 150 -14.32 1.40 26.32
N GLY A 151 -14.09 2.69 26.59
CA GLY A 151 -13.58 3.18 27.86
C GLY A 151 -14.33 2.54 29.02
N THR A 152 -13.59 1.82 29.85
CA THR A 152 -14.03 1.52 31.21
C THR A 152 -13.96 2.84 31.97
N PRO A 153 -15.08 3.39 32.50
CA PRO A 153 -14.96 4.42 33.51
C PRO A 153 -14.49 3.70 34.77
N GLY A 154 -13.17 3.73 35.01
CA GLY A 154 -12.65 3.57 36.35
C GLY A 154 -13.03 4.81 37.15
N THR A 155 -14.21 4.81 37.77
CA THR A 155 -14.40 5.60 38.98
C THR A 155 -13.97 4.74 40.14
N ALA A 156 -12.74 5.03 40.55
CA ALA A 156 -12.21 4.65 41.83
C ALA A 156 -13.19 5.05 42.94
N ASP A 157 -13.37 4.08 43.83
CA ASP A 157 -13.74 4.29 45.22
C ASP A 157 -12.91 5.43 45.84
N ALA A 158 -13.61 6.43 46.37
CA ALA A 158 -13.06 7.47 47.23
C ALA A 158 -14.16 7.92 48.21
N SER A 159 -14.22 7.23 49.34
CA SER A 159 -14.44 7.80 50.69
C SER A 159 -15.55 8.84 50.89
N HIS A 160 -16.66 8.44 51.53
CA HIS A 160 -17.10 8.93 52.86
C HIS A 160 -18.41 8.26 53.31
#